data_AF-A0A173LNZ0-F1
#
_entry.id   AF-A0A173LNZ0-F1
#
_cell.length_a   1.000
_cell.length_b   1.000
_cell.length_c   1.000
_cell.angle_alpha   90.00
_cell.angle_beta   90.00
_cell.angle_gamma   90.00
#
_symmetry.space_group_name_H-M   'P 1'
#
loop_
_entity.id
_entity.type
_entity.pdbx_description
1 polymer ?
#
loop_
_entity_poly.entity_id
_entity_poly.type
_entity_poly.pdbx_seq_one_letter_code
_entity_poly.pdbx_strand_id
1 'polypeptide(L)'
;MRELNVLTPGKIGWLDKPEPVLENPTDALVRPFIASRCDGDALPIHMHSATHKAMTAGVRLGAIDASVGDIVGRTPFEGPFGIGHEAIGQVTAVGTEVADMQVGDVVVVPWAVSCGTCYECSLGLTAKCSTFLPNSPGKTLN
;
A
#
# COMPACT_ATOMS: atom_id res chain seq x y z
N MET A 1 15.00 -9.71 5.87
CA MET A 1 15.19 -8.71 4.80
C MET A 1 15.31 -7.30 5.36
N ARG A 2 15.79 -6.34 4.54
CA ARG A 2 15.73 -4.90 4.86
C ARG A 2 14.47 -4.29 4.26
N GLU A 3 13.72 -3.54 5.07
CA GLU A 3 12.49 -2.87 4.66
C GLU A 3 12.59 -1.36 4.93
N LEU A 4 12.25 -0.54 3.94
CA LEU A 4 12.18 0.92 4.13
C LEU A 4 10.86 1.24 4.84
N ASN A 5 10.96 1.85 6.02
CA ASN A 5 9.81 2.17 6.86
C ASN A 5 9.64 3.68 7.02
N VAL A 6 8.40 4.14 7.16
CA VAL A 6 8.09 5.42 7.82
C VAL A 6 8.16 5.16 9.31
N LEU A 7 9.19 5.69 9.99
CA LEU A 7 9.41 5.47 11.43
C LEU A 7 8.48 6.35 12.26
N THR A 8 8.39 7.61 11.87
CA THR A 8 7.46 8.64 12.36
C THR A 8 7.13 9.52 11.17
N PRO A 9 6.04 10.31 11.22
CA PRO A 9 5.81 11.29 10.17
C PRO A 9 7.03 12.17 9.89
N GLY A 10 7.38 12.33 8.62
CA GLY A 10 8.56 13.08 8.18
C GLY A 10 9.89 12.35 8.29
N LYS A 11 9.92 11.11 8.79
CA LYS A 11 11.16 10.34 9.00
C LYS A 11 11.03 8.92 8.46
N ILE A 12 11.87 8.59 7.48
CA ILE A 12 12.02 7.22 6.98
C ILE A 12 13.34 6.59 7.44
N GLY A 13 13.37 5.27 7.51
CA GLY A 13 14.57 4.52 7.86
C GLY A 13 14.47 3.06 7.46
N TRP A 14 15.62 2.45 7.22
CA TRP A 14 15.71 1.02 6.96
C TRP A 14 15.66 0.24 8.26
N LEU A 15 14.76 -0.72 8.35
CA LEU A 15 14.67 -1.67 9.46
C LEU A 15 14.99 -3.08 8.95
N ASP A 16 15.65 -3.88 9.79
CA ASP A 16 15.73 -5.31 9.57
C ASP A 16 14.43 -5.98 10.01
N LYS A 17 13.88 -6.81 9.14
CA LYS A 17 12.62 -7.56 9.34
C LYS A 17 12.84 -9.04 9.03
N PRO A 18 12.06 -9.95 9.63
CA PRO A 18 12.02 -11.34 9.17
C PRO A 18 11.73 -11.40 7.66
N GLU A 19 12.23 -12.44 6.99
CA GLU A 19 11.80 -12.71 5.61
C GLU A 19 10.29 -13.02 5.59
N PRO A 20 9.55 -12.56 4.57
CA PRO A 20 8.15 -12.88 4.44
C PRO A 20 7.99 -14.38 4.18
N VAL A 21 6.92 -14.94 4.72
CA VAL A 21 6.53 -16.35 4.54
C VAL A 21 5.12 -16.40 3.98
N LEU A 22 4.77 -17.48 3.29
CA LEU A 22 3.39 -17.69 2.85
C LEU A 22 2.52 -17.88 4.10
N GLU A 23 1.48 -17.06 4.23
CA GLU A 23 0.53 -17.15 5.34
C GLU A 23 -0.69 -18.00 4.97
N ASN A 24 -1.12 -17.92 3.70
CA ASN A 24 -2.29 -18.62 3.17
C ASN A 24 -1.93 -19.47 1.94
N PRO A 25 -2.68 -20.55 1.65
CA PRO A 25 -2.54 -21.35 0.44
C PRO A 25 -2.71 -20.56 -0.88
N THR A 26 -3.37 -19.40 -0.83
CA THR A 26 -3.63 -18.54 -1.99
C THR A 26 -2.61 -17.43 -2.18
N ASP A 27 -1.60 -17.32 -1.30
CA ASP A 27 -0.61 -16.24 -1.35
C ASP A 27 0.51 -16.55 -2.36
N ALA A 28 1.19 -15.48 -2.79
CA ALA A 28 2.46 -15.58 -3.50
C ALA A 28 3.49 -14.63 -2.86
N LEU A 29 4.73 -15.10 -2.72
CA LEU A 29 5.86 -14.24 -2.36
C LEU A 29 6.47 -13.66 -3.63
N VAL A 30 6.60 -12.35 -3.66
CA VAL A 30 7.15 -11.60 -4.79
C VAL A 30 8.35 -10.80 -4.31
N ARG A 31 9.48 -10.96 -5.00
CA ARG A 31 10.68 -10.16 -4.79
C ARG A 31 10.69 -8.99 -5.78
N PRO A 32 10.50 -7.74 -5.32
CA PRO A 32 10.58 -6.57 -6.19
C PRO A 32 11.98 -6.40 -6.75
N PHE A 33 12.09 -6.10 -8.04
CA PHE A 33 13.34 -5.64 -8.67
C PHE A 33 13.19 -4.25 -9.30
N ILE A 34 11.96 -3.77 -9.47
CA ILE A 34 11.63 -2.37 -9.76
C ILE A 34 10.57 -1.92 -8.74
N ALA A 35 10.79 -0.76 -8.14
CA ALA A 35 9.79 -0.06 -7.35
C ALA A 35 9.77 1.42 -7.75
N SER A 36 8.61 2.04 -7.77
CA SER A 36 8.44 3.48 -7.98
C SER A 36 7.91 4.16 -6.72
N ARG A 37 7.85 5.50 -6.78
CA ARG A 37 7.27 6.33 -5.75
C ARG A 37 5.98 6.94 -6.28
N CYS A 38 4.95 6.87 -5.48
CA CYS A 38 3.70 7.56 -5.71
C CYS A 38 3.77 8.97 -5.10
N ASP A 39 3.11 9.96 -5.69
CA ASP A 39 2.94 11.28 -5.05
C ASP A 39 2.27 11.16 -3.68
N GLY A 40 1.44 10.14 -3.47
CA GLY A 40 0.86 9.78 -2.17
C GLY A 40 1.91 9.44 -1.10
N ASP A 41 3.07 8.89 -1.48
CA ASP A 41 4.15 8.60 -0.53
C ASP A 41 4.76 9.89 0.04
N ALA A 42 4.62 11.02 -0.65
CA ALA A 42 5.08 12.32 -0.16
C ALA A 42 4.34 12.76 1.12
N LEU A 43 3.13 12.23 1.37
CA LEU A 43 2.32 12.60 2.54
C LEU A 43 3.00 12.17 3.85
N PRO A 44 3.33 10.88 4.09
CA PRO A 44 4.05 10.48 5.28
C PRO A 44 5.50 10.96 5.30
N ILE A 45 6.15 11.13 4.13
CA ILE A 45 7.58 11.50 4.04
C ILE A 45 7.81 13.00 4.23
N HIS A 46 6.91 13.86 3.75
CA HIS A 46 7.08 15.32 3.70
C HIS A 46 6.00 16.06 4.48
N MET A 47 5.44 15.44 5.53
CA MET A 47 4.34 15.98 6.34
C MET A 47 4.60 17.39 6.92
N HIS A 48 5.87 17.80 7.05
CA HIS A 48 6.23 19.14 7.54
C HIS A 48 6.52 20.17 6.44
N SER A 49 6.44 19.78 5.17
CA SER A 49 6.67 20.68 4.03
C SER A 49 5.58 21.76 3.92
N ALA A 50 5.95 22.92 3.37
CA ALA A 50 4.99 23.98 3.06
C ALA A 50 3.90 23.49 2.10
N THR A 51 4.26 22.62 1.15
CA THR A 51 3.33 21.98 0.21
C THR A 51 2.27 21.16 0.92
N HIS A 52 2.66 20.31 1.89
CA HIS A 52 1.72 19.50 2.66
C HIS A 52 0.76 20.38 3.48
N LYS A 53 1.26 21.44 4.12
CA LYS A 53 0.43 22.39 4.89
C LYS A 53 -0.58 23.11 3.99
N ALA A 54 -0.15 23.56 2.81
CA ALA A 54 -1.01 24.22 1.84
C ALA A 54 -2.11 23.29 1.31
N MET A 55 -1.77 22.04 0.99
CA MET A 55 -2.73 21.04 0.52
C MET A 55 -3.76 20.70 1.61
N THR A 56 -3.31 20.46 2.85
CA THR A 56 -4.22 20.21 3.98
C THR A 56 -5.16 21.40 4.24
N ALA A 57 -4.66 22.63 4.11
CA ALA A 57 -5.52 23.82 4.19
C ALA A 57 -6.54 23.86 3.04
N GLY A 58 -6.11 23.54 1.80
CA GLY A 58 -6.99 23.47 0.63
C GLY A 58 -8.12 22.46 0.80
N VAL A 59 -7.83 21.25 1.29
CA VAL A 59 -8.84 20.22 1.60
C VAL A 59 -9.81 20.71 2.69
N ARG A 60 -9.31 21.32 3.78
CA ARG A 60 -10.16 21.84 4.87
C ARG A 60 -11.07 22.99 4.44
N LEU A 61 -10.60 23.81 3.50
CA LEU A 61 -11.34 24.95 2.95
C LEU A 61 -12.28 24.53 1.80
N GLY A 62 -12.30 23.25 1.41
CA GLY A 62 -13.06 22.77 0.26
C GLY A 62 -12.54 23.27 -1.10
N ALA A 63 -11.32 23.79 -1.14
CA ALA A 63 -10.64 24.22 -2.36
C ALA A 63 -9.99 23.05 -3.11
N ILE A 64 -9.92 21.87 -2.48
CA ILE A 64 -9.49 20.60 -3.06
C ILE A 64 -10.63 19.59 -2.87
N ASP A 65 -10.88 18.79 -3.90
CA ASP A 65 -11.93 17.79 -3.92
C ASP A 65 -11.84 16.83 -2.72
N ALA A 66 -13.00 16.50 -2.13
CA ALA A 66 -13.08 15.64 -0.95
C ALA A 66 -12.48 14.24 -1.17
N SER A 67 -12.47 13.75 -2.43
CA SER A 67 -11.84 12.48 -2.79
C SER A 67 -10.34 12.45 -2.47
N VAL A 68 -9.64 13.59 -2.50
CA VAL A 68 -8.25 13.68 -2.04
C VAL A 68 -8.19 13.38 -0.55
N GLY A 69 -9.13 13.88 0.25
CA GLY A 69 -9.27 13.55 1.67
C GLY A 69 -9.41 12.05 1.95
N ASP A 70 -10.14 11.32 1.10
CA ASP A 70 -10.33 9.87 1.22
C ASP A 70 -9.06 9.07 0.85
N ILE A 71 -8.27 9.59 -0.08
CA ILE A 71 -6.98 9.00 -0.49
C ILE A 71 -5.94 9.18 0.61
N VAL A 72 -5.82 10.42 1.14
CA VAL A 72 -4.77 10.80 2.10
C VAL A 72 -5.10 10.47 3.55
N GLY A 73 -6.37 10.18 3.85
CA GLY A 73 -6.85 9.95 5.20
C GLY A 73 -6.96 11.23 6.03
N ARG A 74 -7.74 11.16 7.12
CA ARG A 74 -7.93 12.31 8.05
C ARG A 74 -6.91 12.33 9.19
N THR A 75 -6.21 11.22 9.40
CA THR A 75 -5.30 11.01 10.53
C THR A 75 -3.87 10.90 10.01
N PRO A 76 -2.89 11.53 10.67
CA PRO A 76 -1.48 11.36 10.33
C PRO A 76 -1.08 9.87 10.40
N PHE A 77 -0.22 9.44 9.46
CA PHE A 77 0.33 8.10 9.46
C PHE A 77 1.09 7.79 10.77
N GLU A 78 0.71 6.73 11.47
CA GLU A 78 1.44 6.25 12.65
C GLU A 78 2.46 5.19 12.23
N GLY A 79 3.76 5.52 12.33
CA GLY A 79 4.85 4.56 12.13
C GLY A 79 5.07 3.64 13.35
N PRO A 80 5.84 2.54 13.21
CA PRO A 80 6.57 2.13 12.02
C PRO A 80 5.76 1.24 11.06
N PHE A 81 5.83 1.52 9.76
CA PHE A 81 5.32 0.63 8.70
C PHE A 81 6.14 0.73 7.41
N GLY A 82 6.19 -0.37 6.64
CA GLY A 82 6.84 -0.44 5.34
C GLY A 82 6.14 0.46 4.32
N ILE A 83 6.92 1.28 3.59
CA ILE A 83 6.39 2.20 2.57
C ILE A 83 6.63 1.69 1.16
N GLY A 84 5.69 1.98 0.27
CA GLY A 84 5.73 1.64 -1.15
C GLY A 84 4.59 0.71 -1.55
N HIS A 85 4.04 0.94 -2.74
CA HIS A 85 2.91 0.17 -3.26
C HIS A 85 2.92 0.04 -4.78
N GLU A 86 4.01 0.42 -5.43
CA GLU A 86 4.16 0.37 -6.87
C GLU A 86 5.39 -0.47 -7.19
N ALA A 87 5.19 -1.71 -7.65
CA ALA A 87 6.29 -2.63 -7.88
C ALA A 87 6.06 -3.56 -9.07
N ILE A 88 7.17 -3.90 -9.72
CA ILE A 88 7.31 -5.08 -10.57
C ILE A 88 8.28 -6.01 -9.87
N GLY A 89 7.91 -7.28 -9.79
CA GLY A 89 8.70 -8.27 -9.08
C GLY A 89 8.70 -9.63 -9.75
N GLN A 90 9.52 -10.51 -9.18
CA GLN A 90 9.59 -11.90 -9.58
C GLN A 90 9.01 -12.78 -8.48
N VAL A 91 8.18 -13.74 -8.85
CA VAL A 91 7.59 -14.71 -7.92
C VAL A 91 8.68 -15.63 -7.39
N THR A 92 8.80 -15.74 -6.08
CA THR A 92 9.80 -16.59 -5.40
C THR A 92 9.20 -17.78 -4.66
N ALA A 93 7.91 -17.72 -4.32
CA ALA A 93 7.14 -18.83 -3.78
C ALA A 93 5.65 -18.62 -4.08
N VAL A 94 4.90 -19.72 -4.17
CA VAL A 94 3.45 -19.72 -4.32
C VAL A 94 2.83 -20.71 -3.34
N GLY A 95 1.65 -20.39 -2.82
CA GLY A 95 0.86 -21.28 -1.99
C GLY A 95 0.26 -22.44 -2.81
N THR A 96 -0.27 -23.45 -2.10
CA THR A 96 -0.75 -24.70 -2.71
C THR A 96 -2.03 -24.56 -3.54
N GLU A 97 -2.76 -23.45 -3.39
CA GLU A 97 -4.00 -23.17 -4.13
C GLU A 97 -3.80 -22.15 -5.27
N VAL A 98 -2.59 -21.65 -5.47
CA VAL A 98 -2.25 -20.79 -6.62
C VAL A 98 -2.10 -21.67 -7.88
N ALA A 99 -2.91 -21.43 -8.90
CA ALA A 99 -2.99 -22.28 -10.10
C ALA A 99 -2.54 -21.58 -11.39
N ASP A 100 -2.47 -20.25 -11.39
CA ASP A 100 -2.26 -19.39 -12.56
C ASP A 100 -0.94 -18.60 -12.52
N MET A 101 -0.07 -18.93 -11.56
CA MET A 101 1.23 -18.31 -11.36
C MET A 101 2.24 -19.35 -10.86
N GLN A 102 3.52 -19.18 -11.20
CA GLN A 102 4.60 -20.05 -10.76
C GLN A 102 5.86 -19.27 -10.37
N VAL A 103 6.74 -19.92 -9.61
CA VAL A 103 8.05 -19.38 -9.26
C VAL A 103 8.83 -19.04 -10.52
N GLY A 104 9.37 -17.82 -10.58
CA GLY A 104 10.12 -17.30 -11.71
C GLY A 104 9.33 -16.31 -12.58
N ASP A 105 8.00 -16.30 -12.51
CA ASP A 105 7.16 -15.36 -13.26
C ASP A 105 7.47 -13.91 -12.88
N VAL A 106 7.39 -13.02 -13.87
CA VAL A 106 7.49 -11.57 -13.68
C VAL A 106 6.09 -10.99 -13.60
N VAL A 107 5.78 -10.33 -12.50
CA VAL A 107 4.44 -9.85 -12.18
C VAL A 107 4.43 -8.36 -11.88
N VAL A 108 3.36 -7.69 -12.31
CA VAL A 108 2.98 -6.36 -11.83
C VAL A 108 2.19 -6.57 -10.54
N VAL A 109 2.56 -5.87 -9.47
CA VAL A 109 1.84 -5.94 -8.19
C VAL A 109 0.88 -4.74 -8.10
N PRO A 110 -0.44 -4.94 -8.18
CA PRO A 110 -1.39 -3.85 -8.01
C PRO A 110 -1.33 -3.32 -6.57
N TRP A 111 -1.38 -2.00 -6.40
CA TRP A 111 -1.51 -1.39 -5.08
C TRP A 111 -2.79 -1.79 -4.36
N ALA A 112 -3.91 -1.86 -5.10
CA ALA A 112 -5.21 -2.22 -4.54
C ALA A 112 -5.30 -3.74 -4.37
N VAL A 113 -5.19 -4.20 -3.13
CA VAL A 113 -5.41 -5.60 -2.77
C VAL A 113 -6.90 -5.93 -2.91
N SER A 114 -7.20 -7.04 -3.59
CA SER A 114 -8.58 -7.46 -3.86
C SER A 114 -8.69 -8.98 -3.85
N CYS A 115 -9.83 -9.53 -3.40
CA CYS A 115 -10.05 -10.98 -3.38
C CYS A 115 -10.43 -11.60 -4.73
N GLY A 116 -10.79 -10.77 -5.72
CA GLY A 116 -11.23 -11.23 -7.04
C GLY A 116 -12.63 -11.85 -7.10
N THR A 117 -13.29 -12.13 -5.96
CA THR A 117 -14.51 -12.96 -5.92
C THR A 117 -15.74 -12.29 -5.30
N CYS A 118 -15.59 -11.19 -4.57
CA CYS A 118 -16.73 -10.44 -4.02
C CYS A 118 -17.56 -9.73 -5.10
N TYR A 119 -18.74 -9.22 -4.73
CA TYR A 119 -19.66 -8.53 -5.64
C TYR A 119 -18.98 -7.36 -6.40
N GLU A 120 -18.19 -6.55 -5.72
CA GLU A 120 -17.48 -5.44 -6.34
C GLU A 120 -16.38 -5.94 -7.31
N CYS A 121 -15.66 -7.01 -6.94
CA CYS A 121 -14.65 -7.60 -7.81
C CYS A 121 -15.26 -8.23 -9.06
N SER A 122 -16.43 -8.87 -8.96
CA SER A 122 -17.11 -9.47 -10.12
C SER A 122 -17.62 -8.42 -11.12
N LEU A 123 -17.82 -7.18 -10.67
CA LEU A 123 -18.09 -6.01 -11.52
C LEU A 123 -16.82 -5.32 -12.06
N GLY A 124 -15.62 -5.83 -11.75
CA GLY A 124 -14.35 -5.21 -12.12
C GLY A 124 -13.95 -4.02 -11.23
N LEU A 125 -14.66 -3.77 -10.13
CA LEU A 125 -14.40 -2.68 -9.20
C LEU A 125 -13.41 -3.13 -8.10
N THR A 126 -12.24 -3.63 -8.49
CA THR A 126 -11.25 -4.26 -7.58
C THR A 126 -10.72 -3.30 -6.50
N ALA A 127 -10.64 -2.00 -6.79
CA ALA A 127 -10.27 -0.96 -5.83
C ALA A 127 -11.34 -0.73 -4.73
N LYS A 128 -12.52 -1.34 -4.85
CA LYS A 128 -13.63 -1.30 -3.90
C LYS A 128 -13.96 -2.69 -3.36
N CYS A 129 -12.99 -3.60 -3.35
CA CYS A 129 -13.15 -4.94 -2.79
C CYS A 129 -13.73 -4.89 -1.37
N SER A 130 -14.88 -5.51 -1.15
CA SER A 130 -15.58 -5.49 0.14
C SER A 130 -14.99 -6.42 1.19
N THR A 131 -14.16 -7.40 0.79
CA THR A 131 -13.50 -8.31 1.73
C THR A 131 -12.16 -7.77 2.22
N PHE A 132 -11.59 -6.78 1.53
CA PHE A 132 -10.40 -6.11 2.00
C PHE A 132 -10.80 -4.99 2.95
N LEU A 133 -10.74 -5.28 4.25
CA LEU A 133 -10.84 -4.24 5.27
C LEU A 133 -9.50 -3.53 5.36
N PRO A 134 -9.45 -2.19 5.23
CA PRO A 134 -8.21 -1.44 5.32
C PRO A 134 -7.67 -1.49 6.75
N ASN A 135 -6.85 -2.50 7.06
CA ASN A 135 -6.02 -2.56 8.25
C ASN A 135 -4.66 -1.91 7.96
N SER A 136 -4.64 -0.78 7.25
CA SER A 136 -3.38 -0.07 7.00
C SER A 136 -2.88 0.52 8.32
N PRO A 137 -1.62 0.25 8.73
CA PRO A 137 -1.00 1.01 9.80
C PRO A 137 -1.03 2.50 9.41
N GLY A 138 -1.76 3.31 10.17
CA GLY A 138 -1.94 4.74 9.87
C GLY A 138 -3.20 5.12 9.10
N LYS A 139 -4.09 4.18 8.75
CA LYS A 139 -5.49 4.51 8.44
C LYS A 139 -6.31 4.14 9.64
N THR A 140 -6.89 5.13 10.30
CA THR A 140 -7.90 4.95 11.33
C THR A 140 -8.91 3.89 10.87
N LEU A 141 -8.86 2.71 11.49
CA LEU A 141 -10.06 1.96 11.80
C LEU A 141 -10.84 2.83 12.78
N ASN A 142 -12.12 3.07 12.47
CA ASN A 142 -13.14 3.74 13.29
C ASN A 142 -12.71 4.21 14.69
#